data_AF-A0A7S3T7M6-F1
#
_entry.id   AF-A0A7S3T7M6-F1
#
_cell.length_a   1.000
_cell.length_b   1.000
_cell.length_c   1.000
_cell.angle_alpha   90.00
_cell.angle_beta   90.00
_cell.angle_gamma   90.00
#
_symmetry.space_group_name_H-M   'P 1'
#
loop_
_entity.id
_entity.type
_entity.pdbx_description
1 polymer ?
#
loop_
_entity_poly.entity_id
_entity_poly.type
_entity_poly.pdbx_seq_one_letter_code
_entity_poly.pdbx_strand_id
1 'polypeptide(L)'
;DDFSRGRLRVVVATVAFGMGVDKSDVRLVVHSGLPRSLEHWVQETGRAGRDGARAACYALVGDDDYRWLHSRCHSDGVEIEQVLPLLTELLRNAANGYGELPVARLEQKLDMGREVVQTALALLAELPDAEWREAAADEPAAHEA
;
A
#
# COMPACT_ATOMS: atom_id res chain seq x y z
N ASP A 1 -13.05 24.63 -11.18
CA ASP A 1 -13.00 25.93 -11.90
C ASP A 1 -12.88 27.17 -11.04
N ASP A 2 -13.72 27.37 -10.02
CA ASP A 2 -13.73 28.65 -9.28
C ASP A 2 -12.43 28.94 -8.52
N PHE A 3 -11.80 27.92 -7.93
CA PHE A 3 -10.50 28.08 -7.26
C PHE A 3 -9.38 28.47 -8.22
N SER A 4 -9.26 27.76 -9.35
CA SER A 4 -8.26 28.04 -10.38
C SER A 4 -8.42 29.46 -10.95
N ARG A 5 -9.66 29.91 -11.15
CA ARG A 5 -9.99 31.27 -11.63
C ARG A 5 -10.00 32.35 -10.54
N GLY A 6 -9.61 32.03 -9.29
CA GLY A 6 -9.51 32.98 -8.19
C GLY A 6 -10.84 33.47 -7.60
N ARG A 7 -11.97 32.86 -7.99
CA ARG A 7 -13.30 33.15 -7.41
C ARG A 7 -13.52 32.48 -6.06
N LEU A 8 -12.82 31.37 -5.81
CA LEU A 8 -12.81 30.68 -4.53
C LEU A 8 -11.44 30.83 -3.86
N ARG A 9 -11.45 31.22 -2.58
CA ARG A 9 -10.21 31.47 -1.80
C ARG A 9 -9.66 30.21 -1.15
N VAL A 10 -10.52 29.27 -0.74
CA VAL A 10 -10.14 28.08 0.04
C VAL A 10 -10.81 26.85 -0.55
N VAL A 11 -10.06 25.77 -0.66
CA VAL A 11 -10.54 24.44 -1.01
C VAL A 11 -10.12 23.49 0.09
N VAL A 12 -11.05 22.65 0.54
CA VAL A 12 -10.77 21.53 1.45
C VAL A 12 -10.87 20.25 0.63
N ALA A 13 -9.83 19.42 0.67
CA ALA A 13 -9.74 18.20 -0.12
C ALA A 13 -9.05 17.09 0.68
N THR A 14 -9.40 15.84 0.35
CA THR A 14 -8.69 14.65 0.85
C THR A 14 -7.47 14.35 -0.03
N VAL A 15 -6.47 13.68 0.53
CA VAL A 15 -5.24 13.23 -0.17
C VAL A 15 -5.52 12.48 -1.48
N ALA A 16 -6.63 11.73 -1.57
CA ALA A 16 -7.03 11.01 -2.78
C ALA A 16 -7.33 11.91 -4.00
N PHE A 17 -7.40 13.23 -3.82
CA PHE A 17 -7.52 14.20 -4.90
C PHE A 17 -6.18 14.46 -5.63
N GLY A 18 -5.34 13.42 -5.76
CA GLY A 18 -3.96 13.48 -6.24
C GLY A 18 -3.77 14.11 -7.62
N MET A 19 -4.82 14.20 -8.43
CA MET A 19 -4.81 14.91 -9.71
C MET A 19 -5.62 16.22 -9.63
N GLY A 20 -4.98 17.38 -9.85
CA GLY A 20 -5.73 18.51 -10.44
C GLY A 20 -5.90 19.84 -9.69
N VAL A 21 -4.96 20.25 -8.83
CA VAL A 21 -4.75 21.70 -8.60
C VAL A 21 -3.41 22.08 -9.20
N ASP A 22 -3.49 22.69 -10.39
CA ASP A 22 -2.38 23.37 -11.05
C ASP A 22 -2.67 24.87 -11.11
N LYS A 23 -2.54 25.50 -9.93
CA LYS A 23 -2.67 26.95 -9.76
C LYS A 23 -1.32 27.45 -9.26
N SER A 24 -0.67 28.34 -10.00
CA SER A 24 0.70 28.75 -9.71
C SER A 24 0.83 29.57 -8.42
N ASP A 25 -0.23 30.31 -8.09
CA ASP A 25 -0.29 31.31 -7.04
C ASP A 25 -0.95 30.81 -5.72
N VAL A 26 -0.86 29.51 -5.42
CA VAL A 26 -1.30 28.99 -4.12
C VAL A 26 -0.37 29.51 -3.01
N ARG A 27 -0.95 30.16 -1.99
CA ARG A 27 -0.21 30.81 -0.88
C ARG A 27 -0.10 30.00 0.39
N LEU A 28 -1.02 29.07 0.59
CA LEU A 28 -1.14 28.34 1.85
C LEU A 28 -1.61 26.91 1.57
N VAL A 29 -0.88 25.94 2.11
CA VAL A 29 -1.31 24.55 2.21
C VAL A 29 -1.39 24.20 3.69
N VAL A 30 -2.50 23.60 4.12
CA VAL A 30 -2.71 23.19 5.50
C VAL A 30 -3.11 21.72 5.52
N HIS A 31 -2.34 20.91 6.23
CA HIS A 31 -2.69 19.53 6.56
C HIS A 31 -3.43 19.51 7.89
N SER A 32 -4.60 18.89 7.92
CA SER A 32 -5.43 18.79 9.14
C SER A 32 -4.97 17.71 10.12
N GLY A 33 -3.83 17.08 9.86
CA GLY A 33 -3.29 15.93 10.57
C GLY A 33 -1.90 15.60 10.02
N LEU A 34 -1.24 14.63 10.64
CA LEU A 34 0.08 14.19 10.19
C LEU A 34 -0.01 13.53 8.78
N PRO A 35 0.84 13.93 7.82
CA PRO A 35 0.93 13.25 6.52
C PRO A 35 1.31 11.78 6.68
N ARG A 36 0.90 10.94 5.73
CA ARG A 36 1.21 9.49 5.77
C ARG A 36 2.70 9.19 5.62
N SER A 37 3.41 10.05 4.90
CA SER A 37 4.84 9.93 4.68
C SER A 37 5.44 11.29 4.32
N LEU A 38 6.77 11.36 4.28
CA LEU A 38 7.49 12.55 3.87
C LEU A 38 7.25 12.86 2.38
N GLU A 39 7.16 11.84 1.54
CA GLU A 39 6.88 11.96 0.11
C GLU A 39 5.52 12.61 -0.13
N HIS A 40 4.50 12.18 0.62
CA HIS A 40 3.17 12.79 0.60
C HIS A 40 3.24 14.28 0.99
N TRP A 41 3.93 14.58 2.09
CA TRP A 41 4.14 15.97 2.51
C TRP A 41 4.77 16.82 1.40
N VAL A 42 5.87 16.34 0.80
CA VAL A 42 6.58 17.06 -0.27
C VAL A 42 5.69 17.26 -1.50
N GLN A 43 4.98 16.21 -1.94
CA GLN A 43 4.10 16.28 -3.11
C GLN A 43 2.95 17.28 -2.90
N GLU A 44 2.35 17.28 -1.72
CA GLU A 44 1.18 18.10 -1.39
C GLU A 44 1.57 19.56 -1.12
N THR A 45 2.63 19.80 -0.36
CA THR A 45 3.15 21.15 -0.09
C THR A 45 3.78 21.80 -1.33
N GLY A 46 4.34 21.00 -2.24
CA GLY A 46 4.85 21.44 -3.54
C GLY A 46 3.80 22.02 -4.50
N ARG A 47 2.52 22.06 -4.09
CA ARG A 47 1.46 22.80 -4.79
C ARG A 47 1.52 24.31 -4.50
N ALA A 48 2.14 24.73 -3.39
CA ALA A 48 2.25 26.12 -3.00
C ALA A 48 3.43 26.82 -3.72
N GLY A 49 3.28 28.12 -3.99
CA GLY A 49 4.43 28.97 -4.39
C GLY A 49 5.09 28.62 -5.72
N ARG A 50 4.38 28.00 -6.67
CA ARG A 50 4.95 27.63 -7.99
C ARG A 50 5.32 28.84 -8.86
N ASP A 51 4.75 30.00 -8.56
CA ASP A 51 5.11 31.30 -9.14
C ASP A 51 6.40 31.91 -8.54
N GLY A 52 7.04 31.25 -7.58
CA GLY A 52 8.26 31.73 -6.91
C GLY A 52 8.01 32.76 -5.81
N ALA A 53 6.77 33.15 -5.55
CA ALA A 53 6.43 34.01 -4.44
C ALA A 53 6.40 33.23 -3.11
N ARG A 54 6.52 33.95 -1.99
CA ARG A 54 6.45 33.33 -0.66
C ARG A 54 5.12 32.62 -0.46
N ALA A 55 5.18 31.39 0.02
CA ALA A 55 4.05 30.58 0.44
C ALA A 55 4.36 29.87 1.76
N ALA A 56 3.33 29.45 2.48
CA ALA A 56 3.44 28.76 3.75
C ALA A 56 2.76 27.39 3.71
N CYS A 57 3.32 26.44 4.45
CA CYS A 57 2.78 25.10 4.58
C CYS A 57 2.77 24.73 6.07
N TYR A 58 1.63 24.28 6.59
CA TYR A 58 1.48 23.89 8.00
C TYR A 58 0.85 22.51 8.11
N ALA A 59 1.36 21.70 9.04
CA ALA A 59 0.66 20.53 9.53
C ALA A 59 0.09 20.85 10.92
N LEU A 60 -1.20 20.60 11.10
CA LEU A 60 -1.86 20.62 12.40
C LEU A 60 -1.76 19.20 12.96
N VAL A 61 -0.89 18.99 13.95
CA VAL A 61 -0.62 17.66 14.51
C VAL A 61 -1.15 17.60 15.93
N GLY A 62 -1.94 16.57 16.22
CA GLY A 62 -2.40 16.21 17.57
C GLY A 62 -1.87 14.85 18.02
N ASP A 63 -1.99 14.57 19.32
CA ASP A 63 -1.49 13.33 19.93
C ASP A 63 -2.12 12.05 19.33
N ASP A 64 -3.35 12.16 18.84
CA ASP A 64 -4.07 11.03 18.25
C ASP A 64 -3.65 10.74 16.80
N ASP A 65 -3.01 11.68 16.10
CA ASP A 65 -2.56 11.46 14.72
C ASP A 65 -1.52 10.35 14.65
N TYR A 66 -0.59 10.32 15.60
CA TYR A 66 0.40 9.26 15.70
C TYR A 66 -0.27 7.90 15.93
N ARG A 67 -1.20 7.81 16.89
CA ARG A 67 -1.91 6.55 17.20
C ARG A 67 -2.68 6.04 16.00
N TRP A 68 -3.37 6.94 15.29
CA TRP A 68 -4.14 6.58 14.12
C TRP A 68 -3.27 6.12 12.95
N LEU A 69 -2.16 6.80 12.68
CA LEU A 69 -1.20 6.36 11.65
C LEU A 69 -0.53 5.04 12.02
N HIS A 70 -0.10 4.89 13.27
CA HIS A 70 0.50 3.67 13.77
C HIS A 70 -0.46 2.49 13.67
N SER A 71 -1.73 2.67 14.05
CA SER A 71 -2.75 1.63 13.90
C SER A 71 -2.92 1.18 12.45
N ARG A 72 -2.80 2.10 11.48
CA ARG A 72 -2.96 1.77 10.06
C ARG A 72 -1.76 1.05 9.46
N CYS A 73 -0.55 1.36 9.92
CA CYS A 73 0.62 0.56 9.56
C CYS A 73 0.46 -0.92 9.91
N HIS A 74 -0.30 -1.24 10.98
CA HIS A 74 -0.52 -2.61 11.43
C HIS A 74 -1.79 -3.24 10.83
N SER A 75 -2.80 -2.43 10.44
CA SER A 75 -4.03 -2.97 9.84
C SER A 75 -3.85 -3.49 8.42
N ASP A 76 -2.85 -2.95 7.70
CA ASP A 76 -2.52 -3.36 6.33
C ASP A 76 -1.47 -4.50 6.32
N GLY A 77 -1.02 -4.94 7.50
CA GLY A 77 -0.08 -6.04 7.66
C GLY A 77 -0.69 -7.38 7.24
N VAL A 78 0.16 -8.25 6.70
CA VAL A 78 -0.20 -9.64 6.36
C VAL A 78 0.45 -10.54 7.39
N GLU A 79 -0.37 -11.25 8.15
CA GLU A 79 0.13 -12.17 9.18
C GLU A 79 0.49 -13.52 8.58
N ILE A 80 1.42 -14.25 9.22
CA ILE A 80 1.88 -15.55 8.73
C ILE A 80 0.74 -16.57 8.62
N GLU A 81 -0.24 -16.48 9.50
CA GLU A 81 -1.46 -17.29 9.50
C GLU A 81 -2.32 -17.07 8.25
N GLN A 82 -2.18 -15.92 7.58
CA GLN A 82 -2.84 -15.63 6.30
C GLN A 82 -2.03 -16.15 5.11
N VAL A 83 -0.70 -16.21 5.23
CA VAL A 83 0.20 -16.70 4.18
C VAL A 83 0.24 -18.23 4.11
N LEU A 84 0.17 -18.94 5.25
CA LEU A 84 0.24 -20.41 5.27
C LEU A 84 -0.88 -21.09 4.45
N PRO A 85 -2.16 -20.66 4.53
CA PRO A 85 -3.22 -21.20 3.69
C PRO A 85 -3.01 -20.92 2.19
N LEU A 86 -2.44 -19.76 1.84
CA LEU A 86 -2.08 -19.41 0.46
C LEU A 86 -1.04 -20.40 -0.08
N LEU A 87 0.06 -20.60 0.65
CA LEU A 87 1.09 -21.59 0.30
C LEU A 87 0.52 -22.99 0.17
N THR A 88 -0.34 -23.40 1.11
CA THR A 88 -0.98 -24.71 1.09
C THR A 88 -1.82 -24.92 -0.18
N GLU A 89 -2.57 -23.92 -0.61
CA GLU A 89 -3.37 -24.03 -1.84
C GLU A 89 -2.50 -24.06 -3.09
N LEU A 90 -1.41 -23.28 -3.13
CA LEU A 90 -0.44 -23.30 -4.22
C LEU A 90 0.23 -24.66 -4.37
N LEU A 91 0.75 -25.22 -3.27
CA LEU A 91 1.39 -26.53 -3.26
C LEU A 91 0.41 -27.65 -3.62
N ARG A 92 -0.84 -27.58 -3.12
CA ARG A 92 -1.89 -28.53 -3.49
C ARG A 92 -2.23 -28.44 -4.98
N ASN A 93 -2.26 -27.25 -5.56
CA ASN A 93 -2.51 -27.08 -6.99
C ASN A 93 -1.36 -27.69 -7.82
N ALA A 94 -0.11 -27.45 -7.42
CA ALA A 94 1.06 -28.05 -8.04
C ALA A 94 1.02 -29.58 -7.99
N ALA A 95 0.74 -30.15 -6.82
CA ALA A 95 0.63 -31.61 -6.62
C ALA A 95 -0.46 -32.27 -7.49
N ASN A 96 -1.51 -31.54 -7.85
CA ASN A 96 -2.60 -32.03 -8.71
C ASN A 96 -2.34 -31.83 -10.21
N GLY A 97 -1.11 -31.50 -10.63
CA GLY A 97 -0.70 -31.45 -12.03
C GLY A 97 -0.58 -30.05 -12.63
N TYR A 98 -0.27 -29.04 -11.81
CA TYR A 98 -0.01 -27.64 -12.24
C TYR A 98 -1.12 -27.09 -13.16
N GLY A 99 -2.28 -26.77 -12.56
CA GLY A 99 -3.42 -26.16 -13.26
C GLY A 99 -3.49 -24.65 -13.04
N GLU A 100 -4.29 -23.95 -13.85
CA GLU A 100 -4.58 -22.53 -13.58
C GLU A 100 -5.22 -22.36 -12.19
N LEU A 101 -4.63 -21.47 -11.38
CA LEU A 101 -5.18 -21.06 -10.09
C LEU A 101 -5.55 -19.57 -10.16
N PRO A 102 -6.82 -19.23 -10.44
CA PRO A 102 -7.25 -17.84 -10.54
C PRO A 102 -7.08 -17.11 -9.21
N VAL A 103 -6.51 -15.90 -9.23
CA VAL A 103 -6.35 -15.05 -8.04
C VAL A 103 -7.69 -14.82 -7.34
N ALA A 104 -8.78 -14.65 -8.10
CA ALA A 104 -10.13 -14.50 -7.54
C ALA A 104 -10.58 -15.67 -6.65
N ARG A 105 -10.10 -16.90 -6.93
CA ARG A 105 -10.39 -18.07 -6.09
C ARG A 105 -9.64 -18.00 -4.77
N LEU A 106 -8.40 -17.50 -4.79
CA LEU A 106 -7.59 -17.28 -3.58
C LEU A 106 -8.18 -16.15 -2.73
N GLU A 107 -8.57 -15.03 -3.35
CA GLU A 107 -9.27 -13.91 -2.69
C GLU A 107 -10.48 -14.41 -1.89
N GLN A 108 -11.39 -15.13 -2.57
CA GLN A 108 -12.62 -15.61 -1.95
C GLN A 108 -12.38 -16.68 -0.88
N LYS A 109 -11.44 -17.60 -1.11
CA LYS A 109 -11.20 -18.72 -0.20
C LYS A 109 -10.47 -18.30 1.07
N LEU A 110 -9.59 -17.31 0.97
CA LEU A 110 -8.72 -16.88 2.05
C LEU A 110 -9.20 -15.60 2.74
N ASP A 111 -10.27 -14.98 2.24
CA ASP A 111 -10.76 -13.66 2.68
C ASP A 111 -9.64 -12.60 2.66
N MET A 112 -8.84 -12.64 1.58
CA MET A 112 -7.70 -11.75 1.38
C MET A 112 -7.99 -10.79 0.22
N GLY A 113 -7.61 -9.53 0.40
CA GLY A 113 -7.67 -8.55 -0.68
C GLY A 113 -6.80 -8.97 -1.86
N ARG A 114 -7.24 -8.67 -3.09
CA ARG A 114 -6.50 -8.99 -4.33
C ARG A 114 -5.05 -8.56 -4.29
N GLU A 115 -4.79 -7.33 -3.84
CA GLU A 115 -3.46 -6.75 -3.77
C GLU A 115 -2.55 -7.56 -2.84
N VAL A 116 -3.08 -8.00 -1.69
CA VAL A 116 -2.33 -8.84 -0.74
C VAL A 116 -1.93 -10.18 -1.37
N VAL A 117 -2.87 -10.85 -2.03
CA VAL A 117 -2.58 -12.12 -2.72
C VAL A 117 -1.53 -11.92 -3.80
N GLN A 118 -1.65 -10.87 -4.62
CA GLN A 118 -0.69 -10.57 -5.68
C GLN A 118 0.69 -10.24 -5.14
N THR A 119 0.79 -9.43 -4.09
CA THR A 119 2.07 -9.11 -3.45
C THR A 119 2.72 -10.37 -2.87
N ALA A 120 1.97 -11.22 -2.17
CA ALA A 120 2.50 -12.47 -1.63
C ALA A 120 3.02 -13.39 -2.75
N LEU A 121 2.26 -13.54 -3.84
CA LEU A 121 2.70 -14.33 -5.00
C LEU A 121 3.95 -13.74 -5.66
N ALA A 122 4.03 -12.41 -5.80
CA ALA A 122 5.19 -11.74 -6.36
C ALA A 122 6.44 -11.97 -5.49
N LEU A 123 6.33 -11.84 -4.17
CA LEU A 123 7.43 -12.10 -3.25
C LEU A 123 7.91 -13.56 -3.34
N LEU A 124 6.99 -14.53 -3.42
CA LEU A 124 7.33 -15.94 -3.59
C LEU A 124 8.02 -16.22 -4.93
N ALA A 125 7.64 -15.52 -5.99
CA ALA A 125 8.26 -15.66 -7.31
C ALA A 125 9.67 -15.07 -7.39
N GLU A 126 10.01 -14.12 -6.53
CA GLU A 126 11.35 -13.51 -6.44
C GLU A 126 12.33 -14.34 -5.59
N LEU A 127 11.87 -15.40 -4.90
CA LEU A 127 12.74 -16.27 -4.13
C LEU A 127 13.69 -17.05 -5.05
N PRO A 128 15.01 -17.04 -4.81
CA PRO A 128 15.97 -17.78 -5.62
C PRO A 128 15.69 -19.29 -5.63
N ASP A 129 15.91 -19.95 -6.78
CA ASP A 129 15.79 -21.42 -6.92
C ASP A 129 16.63 -22.19 -5.88
N ALA A 130 17.72 -21.60 -5.40
CA ALA A 130 18.57 -22.20 -4.37
C ALA A 130 17.83 -22.37 -3.03
N GLU A 131 16.99 -21.41 -2.65
CA GLU A 131 16.21 -21.46 -1.41
C GLU A 131 15.12 -22.52 -1.49
N TRP A 132 14.48 -22.67 -2.67
CA TRP A 132 13.53 -23.75 -2.91
C TRP A 132 14.17 -25.13 -2.83
N ARG A 133 15.40 -25.28 -3.33
CA ARG A 133 16.15 -26.54 -3.30
C ARG A 133 16.60 -26.92 -1.90
N GLU A 134 17.04 -25.94 -1.12
CA GLU A 134 17.45 -26.14 0.27
C GLU A 134 16.25 -26.52 1.13
N ALA A 135 15.11 -25.82 0.97
CA ALA A 135 13.86 -26.16 1.65
C ALA A 135 13.34 -27.56 1.31
N ALA A 136 13.48 -28.01 0.05
CA ALA A 136 13.11 -29.36 -0.37
C ALA A 136 14.08 -30.45 0.15
N ALA A 137 15.31 -30.10 0.50
CA ALA A 137 16.31 -31.04 1.00
C ALA A 137 16.15 -31.34 2.51
N ASP A 138 15.51 -30.45 3.25
CA ASP A 138 15.23 -30.59 4.69
C ASP A 138 13.92 -31.36 5.00
N GLU A 139 13.18 -31.84 3.99
CA GLU A 139 12.07 -32.77 4.22
C GLU A 139 12.62 -34.14 4.68
N PRO A 140 12.31 -34.60 5.92
CA PRO A 140 12.62 -35.97 6.29
C PRO A 140 11.82 -36.89 5.36
N ALA A 141 12.52 -37.72 4.58
CA ALA A 141 11.94 -38.70 3.68
C ALA A 141 10.74 -39.39 4.36
N ALA A 142 9.53 -39.01 3.94
CA ALA A 142 8.31 -39.58 4.46
C ALA A 142 8.40 -41.11 4.31
N HIS A 143 8.23 -41.82 5.42
CA HIS A 143 8.29 -43.27 5.51
C HIS A 143 7.48 -43.93 4.39
N GLU A 144 8.17 -44.57 3.44
CA GLU A 144 7.62 -45.69 2.68
C GLU A 144 7.43 -46.85 3.65
N ALA A 145 6.17 -47.13 4.01
CA ALA A 145 5.71 -48.36 4.67
C ALA A 145 4.46 -48.86 3.97
#